data_AF-A0AAU4BJR2-F1
#
_entry.id   AF-A0AAU4BJR2-F1
#
_cell.length_a   1.000
_cell.length_b   1.000
_cell.length_c   1.000
_cell.angle_alpha   90.00
_cell.angle_beta   90.00
_cell.angle_gamma   90.00
#
_symmetry.space_group_name_H-M   'P 1'
#
loop_
_entity.id
_entity.type
_entity.pdbx_description
1 polymer ?
#
loop_
_entity_poly.entity_id
_entity_poly.type
_entity_poly.pdbx_seq_one_letter_code
_entity_poly.pdbx_strand_id
1 'polypeptide(L)'
;MTPGTLVLLHEPNATAAAWGDLPEMLRSYGLDVIAPDVPDATGPRYIARVSLTITATDPAPPLALAAYGTAGPLLPGIALAQRAAHRPIAGYVFIDADLPRPLRHDHEDPHNDVPLPPDWPEAPCGYLRTNADRSASSAHDQAIREARLRAWPVTEHEPPTAVAQSLSELLMEL
;
A
#
# COMPACT_ATOMS: atom_id res chain seq x y z
N MET A 1 1.79 -10.55 -11.58
CA MET A 1 2.87 -11.17 -10.80
C MET A 1 2.29 -12.10 -9.73
N THR A 2 3.12 -12.98 -9.15
CA THR A 2 2.77 -13.74 -7.94
C THR A 2 3.75 -13.36 -6.83
N PRO A 3 3.35 -12.54 -5.85
CA PRO A 3 4.21 -12.23 -4.71
C PRO A 3 4.37 -13.46 -3.81
N GLY A 4 5.50 -13.53 -3.10
CA GLY A 4 5.69 -14.50 -2.02
C GLY A 4 4.77 -14.19 -0.86
N THR A 5 4.72 -12.92 -0.43
CA THR A 5 3.82 -12.42 0.61
C THR A 5 3.26 -11.04 0.23
N LEU A 6 1.96 -10.85 0.44
CA LEU A 6 1.26 -9.57 0.34
C LEU A 6 1.16 -8.90 1.71
N VAL A 7 1.64 -7.66 1.82
CA VAL A 7 1.54 -6.85 3.04
C VAL A 7 0.45 -5.79 2.89
N LEU A 8 -0.56 -5.83 3.75
CA LEU A 8 -1.68 -4.88 3.79
C LEU A 8 -1.45 -3.82 4.87
N LEU A 9 -1.24 -2.58 4.46
CA LEU A 9 -0.94 -1.45 5.33
C LEU A 9 -2.19 -0.59 5.54
N HIS A 10 -2.69 -0.60 6.77
CA HIS A 10 -3.83 0.24 7.17
C HIS A 10 -3.42 1.72 7.24
N GLU A 11 -4.40 2.61 7.22
CA GLU A 11 -4.14 4.04 7.37
C GLU A 11 -3.46 4.36 8.72
N PRO A 12 -2.47 5.29 8.78
CA PRO A 12 -1.93 5.80 10.04
C PRO A 12 -3.04 6.22 11.03
N ASN A 13 -2.84 5.94 12.32
CA ASN A 13 -3.82 6.12 13.40
C ASN A 13 -5.08 5.23 13.33
N ALA A 14 -5.21 4.38 12.30
CA ALA A 14 -6.13 3.25 12.33
C ALA A 14 -5.44 2.00 12.94
N THR A 15 -6.10 0.85 12.81
CA THR A 15 -5.58 -0.46 13.22
C THR A 15 -5.81 -1.47 12.10
N ALA A 16 -5.14 -2.62 12.17
CA ALA A 16 -5.34 -3.71 11.21
C ALA A 16 -6.79 -4.24 11.20
N ALA A 17 -7.59 -3.98 12.25
CA ALA A 17 -9.01 -4.32 12.30
C ALA A 17 -9.85 -3.60 11.22
N ALA A 18 -9.37 -2.47 10.67
CA ALA A 18 -10.02 -1.76 9.57
C ALA A 18 -10.16 -2.62 8.30
N TRP A 19 -9.32 -3.65 8.15
CA TRP A 19 -9.40 -4.57 7.02
C TRP A 19 -10.55 -5.58 7.11
N GLY A 20 -11.16 -5.77 8.30
CA GLY A 20 -12.17 -6.80 8.52
C GLY A 20 -11.71 -8.18 8.04
N ASP A 21 -12.55 -8.84 7.24
CA ASP A 21 -12.29 -10.19 6.72
C ASP A 21 -11.39 -10.22 5.47
N LEU A 22 -10.96 -9.05 4.95
CA LEU A 22 -10.18 -8.96 3.71
C LEU A 22 -8.91 -9.85 3.73
N PRO A 23 -8.09 -9.87 4.81
CA PRO A 23 -6.90 -10.71 4.84
C PRO A 23 -7.24 -12.22 4.80
N GLU A 24 -8.34 -12.64 5.44
CA GLU A 24 -8.79 -14.03 5.40
C GLU A 24 -9.32 -14.42 4.01
N MET A 25 -10.07 -13.51 3.37
CA MET A 25 -10.56 -13.72 2.00
C MET A 25 -9.40 -13.86 1.01
N LEU A 26 -8.37 -13.02 1.09
CA LEU A 26 -7.19 -13.12 0.23
C LEU A 26 -6.40 -14.43 0.47
N ARG A 27 -6.30 -14.88 1.72
CA ARG A 27 -5.75 -16.21 2.03
C ARG A 27 -6.57 -17.35 1.46
N SER A 28 -7.90 -17.22 1.40
CA SER A 28 -8.76 -18.20 0.74
C SER A 28 -8.54 -18.29 -0.77
N TYR A 29 -8.02 -17.22 -1.38
CA TYR A 29 -7.54 -17.20 -2.77
C TYR A 29 -6.09 -17.69 -2.93
N GLY A 30 -5.47 -18.19 -1.88
CA GLY A 30 -4.14 -18.79 -1.92
C GLY A 30 -2.98 -17.81 -1.78
N LEU A 31 -3.24 -16.55 -1.41
CA LEU A 31 -2.19 -15.57 -1.14
C LEU A 31 -1.69 -15.70 0.30
N ASP A 32 -0.37 -15.59 0.52
CA ASP A 32 0.17 -15.35 1.85
C ASP A 32 0.03 -13.86 2.18
N VAL A 33 -0.65 -13.53 3.28
CA VAL A 33 -1.03 -12.16 3.63
C VAL A 33 -0.63 -11.81 5.04
N ILE A 34 -0.01 -10.65 5.20
CA ILE A 34 0.33 -10.04 6.49
C ILE A 34 -0.36 -8.68 6.56
N ALA A 35 -1.04 -8.40 7.67
CA ALA A 35 -1.59 -7.10 7.97
C ALA A 35 -0.96 -6.60 9.28
N PRO A 36 0.16 -5.83 9.22
CA PRO A 36 0.81 -5.31 10.41
C PRO A 36 -0.15 -4.41 11.19
N ASP A 37 -0.29 -4.65 12.49
CA ASP A 37 -1.07 -3.78 13.37
C ASP A 37 -0.14 -2.75 14.03
N VAL A 38 -0.25 -1.49 13.61
CA VAL A 38 0.62 -0.40 14.05
C VAL A 38 -0.23 0.80 14.50
N PRO A 39 -0.81 0.74 15.71
CA PRO A 39 -1.60 1.85 16.24
C PRO A 39 -0.71 3.05 16.57
N ASP A 40 -1.26 4.26 16.45
CA ASP A 40 -0.67 5.50 16.96
C ASP A 40 0.74 5.84 16.43
N ALA A 41 0.99 5.55 15.14
CA ALA A 41 2.23 5.94 14.47
C ALA A 41 1.94 6.63 13.14
N THR A 42 2.71 7.66 12.84
CA THR A 42 2.67 8.39 11.56
C THR A 42 4.09 8.54 11.01
N GLY A 43 4.20 8.83 9.71
CA GLY A 43 5.46 9.18 9.06
C GLY A 43 6.60 8.18 9.30
N PRO A 44 7.80 8.65 9.68
CA PRO A 44 8.95 7.78 9.94
C PRO A 44 8.70 6.73 11.03
N ARG A 45 7.90 7.03 12.06
CA ARG A 45 7.60 6.06 13.14
C ARG A 45 6.71 4.94 12.63
N TYR A 46 5.74 5.25 11.77
CA TYR A 46 4.90 4.25 11.13
C TYR A 46 5.75 3.31 10.27
N ILE A 47 6.62 3.89 9.41
CA ILE A 47 7.55 3.13 8.56
C ILE A 47 8.41 2.18 9.39
N ALA A 48 8.99 2.67 10.49
CA ALA A 48 9.85 1.88 11.35
C ALA A 48 9.10 0.71 12.01
N ARG A 49 7.92 0.97 12.59
CA ARG A 49 7.13 -0.06 13.28
C ARG A 49 6.60 -1.11 12.30
N VAL A 50 6.06 -0.69 11.15
CA VAL A 50 5.66 -1.61 10.08
C VAL A 50 6.84 -2.48 9.65
N SER A 51 8.01 -1.88 9.42
CA SER A 51 9.19 -2.62 8.96
C SER A 51 9.68 -3.64 9.98
N LEU A 52 9.60 -3.34 11.27
CA LEU A 52 9.90 -4.27 12.36
C LEU A 52 8.88 -5.41 12.41
N THR A 53 7.58 -5.12 12.30
CA THR A 53 6.53 -6.15 12.28
C THR A 53 6.70 -7.09 11.09
N ILE A 54 6.93 -6.55 9.89
CA ILE A 54 7.24 -7.35 8.69
C ILE A 54 8.47 -8.24 8.93
N THR A 55 9.52 -7.71 9.56
CA THR A 55 10.73 -8.50 9.85
C THR A 55 10.44 -9.63 10.83
N ALA A 56 9.65 -9.38 11.87
CA ALA A 56 9.31 -10.37 12.89
C ALA A 56 8.46 -11.53 12.33
N THR A 57 7.69 -11.29 11.27
CA THR A 57 6.87 -12.31 10.61
C THR A 57 7.62 -13.16 9.59
N ASP A 58 8.85 -12.81 9.25
CA ASP A 58 9.71 -13.52 8.27
C ASP A 58 8.99 -13.90 6.95
N PRO A 59 8.47 -12.92 6.19
CA PRO A 59 7.68 -13.17 4.99
C PRO A 59 8.50 -13.76 3.85
N ALA A 60 7.84 -14.53 2.99
CA ALA A 60 8.43 -15.08 1.78
C ALA A 60 8.65 -13.96 0.74
N PRO A 61 9.88 -13.73 0.25
CA PRO A 61 10.12 -12.82 -0.85
C PRO A 61 9.65 -13.41 -2.20
N PRO A 62 9.34 -12.56 -3.20
CA PRO A 62 9.32 -11.10 -3.16
C PRO A 62 8.03 -10.54 -2.54
N LEU A 63 8.12 -9.37 -1.90
CA LEU A 63 6.98 -8.76 -1.20
C LEU A 63 6.14 -7.90 -2.12
N ALA A 64 4.82 -8.02 -2.07
CA ALA A 64 3.91 -7.00 -2.60
C ALA A 64 3.43 -6.11 -1.45
N LEU A 65 3.46 -4.79 -1.63
CA LEU A 65 3.01 -3.85 -0.62
C LEU A 65 1.73 -3.17 -1.08
N ALA A 66 0.66 -3.32 -0.31
CA ALA A 66 -0.61 -2.65 -0.53
C ALA A 66 -0.88 -1.64 0.59
N ALA A 67 -1.22 -0.41 0.27
CA ALA A 67 -1.48 0.64 1.25
C ALA A 67 -2.84 1.28 1.04
N TYR A 68 -3.50 1.61 2.16
CA TYR A 68 -4.80 2.28 2.19
C TYR A 68 -4.69 3.73 2.68
N GLY A 69 -5.44 4.64 2.06
CA GLY A 69 -5.55 6.04 2.48
C GLY A 69 -4.20 6.75 2.58
N THR A 70 -3.96 7.40 3.72
CA THR A 70 -2.71 8.14 3.97
C THR A 70 -1.48 7.26 4.23
N ALA A 71 -1.60 5.93 4.18
CA ALA A 71 -0.44 5.03 4.17
C ALA A 71 0.29 5.01 2.81
N GLY A 72 -0.38 5.38 1.72
CA GLY A 72 0.17 5.34 0.36
C GLY A 72 1.52 6.08 0.20
N PRO A 73 1.65 7.34 0.67
CA PRO A 73 2.91 8.08 0.60
C PRO A 73 4.06 7.46 1.40
N LEU A 74 3.78 6.55 2.35
CA LEU A 74 4.78 5.91 3.20
C LEU A 74 5.37 4.63 2.57
N LEU A 75 4.74 4.08 1.54
CA LEU A 75 5.19 2.87 0.82
C LEU A 75 6.66 2.92 0.38
N PRO A 76 7.17 4.01 -0.23
CA PRO A 76 8.55 4.07 -0.68
C PRO A 76 9.57 3.91 0.47
N GLY A 77 9.27 4.47 1.64
CA GLY A 77 10.13 4.34 2.82
C GLY A 77 10.13 2.92 3.39
N ILE A 78 8.97 2.26 3.40
CA ILE A 78 8.84 0.85 3.82
C ILE A 78 9.58 -0.06 2.84
N ALA A 79 9.42 0.15 1.54
CA ALA A 79 10.12 -0.60 0.52
C ALA A 79 11.63 -0.47 0.62
N LEU A 80 12.14 0.76 0.81
CA LEU A 80 13.56 0.98 1.02
C LEU A 80 14.09 0.19 2.23
N ALA A 81 13.35 0.19 3.34
CA ALA A 81 13.71 -0.59 4.54
C ALA A 81 13.71 -2.10 4.28
N GLN A 82 12.73 -2.62 3.54
CA GLN A 82 12.68 -4.05 3.20
C GLN A 82 13.78 -4.47 2.23
N ARG A 83 14.09 -3.63 1.24
CA ARG A 83 15.21 -3.88 0.31
C ARG A 83 16.55 -3.86 1.01
N ALA A 84 16.75 -2.93 1.96
CA ALA A 84 17.94 -2.91 2.81
C ALA A 84 18.07 -4.19 3.67
N ALA A 85 16.94 -4.84 3.98
CA ALA A 85 16.88 -6.16 4.62
C ALA A 85 16.91 -7.34 3.63
N HIS A 86 17.34 -7.12 2.38
CA HIS A 86 17.43 -8.12 1.31
C HIS A 86 16.10 -8.77 0.90
N ARG A 87 14.97 -8.09 1.14
CA ARG A 87 13.65 -8.54 0.69
C ARG A 87 13.23 -7.73 -0.55
N PRO A 88 13.31 -8.30 -1.77
CA PRO A 88 12.92 -7.59 -2.98
C PRO A 88 11.42 -7.29 -2.98
N ILE A 89 11.04 -6.15 -3.56
CA ILE A 89 9.65 -5.74 -3.75
C ILE A 89 9.20 -6.20 -5.13
N ALA A 90 8.11 -6.97 -5.18
CA ALA A 90 7.47 -7.43 -6.40
C ALA A 90 6.68 -6.29 -7.06
N GLY A 91 5.94 -5.52 -6.26
CA GLY A 91 5.14 -4.40 -6.73
C GLY A 91 4.37 -3.69 -5.62
N TYR A 92 3.68 -2.63 -6.02
CA TYR A 92 2.91 -1.74 -5.15
C TYR A 92 1.45 -1.69 -5.55
N VAL A 93 0.55 -1.71 -4.57
CA VAL A 93 -0.88 -1.46 -4.80
C VAL A 93 -1.36 -0.32 -3.90
N PHE A 94 -1.93 0.71 -4.51
CA PHE A 94 -2.55 1.83 -3.82
C PHE A 94 -4.06 1.59 -3.77
N ILE A 95 -4.62 1.36 -2.59
CA ILE A 95 -6.06 1.10 -2.39
C ILE A 95 -6.68 2.37 -1.83
N ASP A 96 -7.41 3.14 -2.64
CA ASP A 96 -7.96 4.45 -2.23
C ASP A 96 -6.93 5.26 -1.43
N ALA A 97 -5.72 5.34 -1.98
CA ALA A 97 -4.56 5.85 -1.25
C ALA A 97 -3.94 7.02 -1.97
N ASP A 98 -3.38 7.94 -1.21
CA ASP A 98 -2.61 9.04 -1.77
C ASP A 98 -1.32 8.50 -2.41
N LEU A 99 -0.97 9.07 -3.57
CA LEU A 99 0.27 8.71 -4.22
C LEU A 99 1.44 9.48 -3.62
N PRO A 100 2.62 8.85 -3.44
CA PRO A 100 3.80 9.54 -2.97
C PRO A 100 4.18 10.64 -3.96
N ARG A 101 4.45 11.82 -3.41
CA ARG A 101 4.88 13.00 -4.15
C ARG A 101 6.31 13.36 -3.74
N PRO A 102 7.16 13.85 -4.66
CA PRO A 102 8.44 14.44 -4.30
C PRO A 102 8.21 15.51 -3.23
N LEU A 103 9.05 15.48 -2.18
CA LEU A 103 8.89 16.24 -0.94
C LEU A 103 8.28 17.63 -1.20
N ARG A 104 7.04 17.82 -0.78
CA ARG A 104 6.51 19.16 -0.50
C ARG A 104 6.60 19.28 1.01
N HIS A 105 7.45 20.16 1.50
CA HIS A 105 7.51 20.47 2.92
C HIS A 105 6.09 20.72 3.42
N ASP A 106 5.60 19.80 4.24
CA ASP A 106 4.37 20.02 4.94
C ASP A 106 4.67 21.03 6.06
N HIS A 107 4.31 22.29 5.82
CA HIS A 107 4.54 23.35 6.81
C HIS A 107 3.72 23.13 8.08
N GLU A 108 2.64 22.34 8.00
CA GLU A 108 1.77 22.05 9.14
C GLU A 108 2.30 20.88 9.97
N ASP A 109 2.93 19.87 9.35
CA ASP A 109 3.48 18.69 10.05
C ASP A 109 4.85 18.21 9.50
N PRO A 110 5.95 18.95 9.73
CA PRO A 110 7.27 18.66 9.18
C PRO A 110 7.88 17.32 9.64
N HIS A 111 7.32 16.68 10.68
CA HIS A 111 7.76 15.35 11.13
C HIS A 111 7.28 14.22 10.22
N ASN A 112 6.34 14.50 9.32
CA ASN A 112 5.81 13.54 8.36
C ASN A 112 6.52 13.61 6.99
N ASP A 113 7.49 14.52 6.83
CA ASP A 113 8.33 14.61 5.63
C ASP A 113 9.19 13.35 5.50
N VAL A 114 8.78 12.43 4.62
CA VAL A 114 9.55 11.25 4.25
C VAL A 114 10.18 11.48 2.88
N PRO A 115 11.51 11.53 2.77
CA PRO A 115 12.16 11.68 1.47
C PRO A 115 11.83 10.51 0.56
N LEU A 116 11.36 10.83 -0.65
CA LEU A 116 11.12 9.85 -1.70
C LEU A 116 12.48 9.27 -2.14
N PRO A 117 12.69 7.94 -2.09
CA PRO A 117 13.93 7.34 -2.57
C PRO A 117 14.18 7.70 -4.04
N PRO A 118 15.45 7.96 -4.43
CA PRO A 118 15.78 8.45 -5.78
C PRO A 118 15.50 7.42 -6.88
N ASP A 119 15.42 6.15 -6.52
CA ASP A 119 15.20 4.99 -7.39
C ASP A 119 13.73 4.54 -7.43
N TRP A 120 12.82 5.30 -6.81
CA TRP A 120 11.41 4.98 -6.79
C TRP A 120 10.67 5.52 -8.03
N PRO A 121 9.73 4.77 -8.63
CA PRO A 121 9.37 3.39 -8.31
C PRO A 121 10.34 2.38 -8.92
N GLU A 122 10.82 1.45 -8.10
CA GLU A 122 11.72 0.37 -8.51
C GLU A 122 11.00 -0.91 -8.95
N ALA A 123 9.68 -0.96 -8.74
CA ALA A 123 8.79 -2.09 -9.04
C ALA A 123 7.46 -1.56 -9.62
N PRO A 124 6.70 -2.37 -10.37
CA PRO A 124 5.41 -1.95 -10.95
C PRO A 124 4.41 -1.53 -9.87
N CYS A 125 3.60 -0.52 -10.20
CA CYS A 125 2.59 0.05 -9.33
C CYS A 125 1.20 -0.11 -9.95
N GLY A 126 0.21 -0.46 -9.16
CA GLY A 126 -1.20 -0.48 -9.52
C GLY A 126 -2.05 0.33 -8.55
N TYR A 127 -3.22 0.76 -9.00
CA TYR A 127 -4.19 1.49 -8.18
C TYR A 127 -5.53 0.74 -8.16
N LEU A 128 -6.07 0.50 -6.98
CA LEU A 128 -7.39 -0.07 -6.76
C LEU A 128 -8.28 1.00 -6.13
N ARG A 129 -9.38 1.34 -6.81
CA ARG A 129 -10.42 2.21 -6.24
C ARG A 129 -11.52 1.35 -5.64
N THR A 130 -11.85 1.51 -4.36
CA THR A 130 -13.06 0.90 -3.78
C THR A 130 -14.17 1.94 -3.69
N ASN A 131 -15.38 1.57 -4.09
CA ASN A 131 -16.52 2.49 -4.16
C ASN A 131 -17.09 2.89 -2.78
N ALA A 132 -16.34 2.63 -1.70
CA ALA A 132 -16.79 2.76 -0.32
C ALA A 132 -16.87 4.22 0.15
N ASP A 133 -16.09 5.14 -0.41
CA ASP A 133 -16.05 6.53 0.05
C ASP A 133 -16.34 7.56 -1.07
N ARG A 134 -17.62 7.89 -1.24
CA ARG A 134 -18.07 8.96 -2.15
C ARG A 134 -17.69 10.37 -1.66
N SER A 135 -17.35 10.56 -0.38
CA SER A 135 -17.05 11.89 0.18
C SER A 135 -15.60 12.32 -0.06
N ALA A 136 -14.68 11.36 -0.16
CA ALA A 136 -13.28 11.60 -0.48
C ALA A 136 -12.99 11.68 -2.01
N SER A 137 -14.03 11.84 -2.85
CA SER A 137 -13.95 11.73 -4.31
C SER A 137 -12.86 12.61 -4.93
N SER A 138 -12.70 13.87 -4.50
CA SER A 138 -11.82 14.81 -5.20
C SER A 138 -10.32 14.49 -5.08
N ALA A 139 -9.87 14.01 -3.91
CA ALA A 139 -8.49 13.59 -3.66
C ALA A 139 -8.17 12.28 -4.39
N HIS A 140 -9.05 11.27 -4.27
CA HIS A 140 -8.91 10.01 -4.99
C HIS A 140 -8.97 10.19 -6.52
N ASP A 141 -9.82 11.09 -7.03
CA ASP A 141 -9.86 11.40 -8.45
C ASP A 141 -8.53 12.03 -8.92
N GLN A 142 -7.85 12.79 -8.07
CA GLN A 142 -6.50 13.29 -8.37
C GLN A 142 -5.48 12.14 -8.41
N ALA A 143 -5.47 11.26 -7.40
CA ALA A 143 -4.60 10.09 -7.34
C ALA A 143 -4.78 9.18 -8.57
N ILE A 144 -6.01 8.93 -9.01
CA ILE A 144 -6.33 8.14 -10.21
C ILE A 144 -5.80 8.81 -11.48
N ARG A 145 -6.03 10.13 -11.65
CA ARG A 145 -5.48 10.87 -12.80
C ARG A 145 -3.95 10.75 -12.83
N GLU A 146 -3.34 10.90 -11.68
CA GLU A 146 -1.91 10.77 -11.49
C GLU A 146 -1.36 9.38 -11.76
N ALA A 147 -2.05 8.31 -11.36
CA ALA A 147 -1.72 6.92 -11.68
C ALA A 147 -1.78 6.67 -13.20
N ARG A 148 -2.85 7.16 -13.85
CA ARG A 148 -3.01 7.07 -15.31
C ARG A 148 -1.91 7.83 -16.06
N LEU A 149 -1.52 9.01 -15.59
CA LEU A 149 -0.40 9.78 -16.17
C LEU A 149 0.95 9.05 -16.04
N ARG A 150 1.11 8.23 -14.99
CA ARG A 150 2.27 7.34 -14.79
C ARG A 150 2.13 6.00 -15.52
N ALA A 151 1.06 5.80 -16.29
CA ALA A 151 0.72 4.56 -16.99
C ALA A 151 0.59 3.34 -16.07
N TRP A 152 0.14 3.54 -14.83
CA TRP A 152 -0.13 2.46 -13.88
C TRP A 152 -1.51 1.84 -14.14
N PRO A 153 -1.67 0.50 -14.04
CA PRO A 153 -2.99 -0.13 -14.08
C PRO A 153 -3.89 0.43 -12.98
N VAL A 154 -5.13 0.78 -13.36
CA VAL A 154 -6.15 1.28 -12.43
C VAL A 154 -7.38 0.39 -12.53
N THR A 155 -7.70 -0.30 -11.44
CA THR A 155 -8.89 -1.14 -11.32
C THR A 155 -9.90 -0.43 -10.44
N GLU A 156 -11.13 -0.27 -10.93
CA GLU A 156 -12.25 0.26 -10.15
C GLU A 156 -13.10 -0.92 -9.69
N HIS A 157 -13.20 -1.11 -8.38
CA HIS A 157 -14.03 -2.16 -7.79
C HIS A 157 -15.51 -1.76 -7.87
N GLU A 158 -16.30 -2.61 -8.52
CA GLU A 158 -17.75 -2.49 -8.58
C GLU A 158 -18.42 -3.76 -8.01
N PRO A 159 -19.40 -3.62 -7.12
CA PRO A 159 -20.23 -4.75 -6.69
C PRO A 159 -20.90 -5.43 -7.90
N PRO A 160 -21.00 -6.77 -7.95
CA PRO A 160 -20.91 -7.70 -6.81
C PRO A 160 -19.52 -8.31 -6.57
N THR A 161 -18.50 -7.95 -7.33
CA THR A 161 -17.14 -8.50 -7.16
C THR A 161 -16.63 -8.21 -5.75
N ALA A 162 -15.87 -9.13 -5.14
CA ALA A 162 -15.26 -8.86 -3.84
C ALA A 162 -13.99 -7.99 -4.01
N VAL A 163 -13.71 -7.08 -3.07
CA VAL A 163 -12.47 -6.28 -3.08
C VAL A 163 -11.23 -7.17 -3.12
N ALA A 164 -11.27 -8.31 -2.40
CA ALA A 164 -10.21 -9.31 -2.42
C ALA A 164 -9.93 -9.86 -3.83
N GLN A 165 -10.98 -10.03 -4.66
CA GLN A 165 -10.86 -10.54 -6.01
C GLN A 165 -10.28 -9.47 -6.95
N SER A 166 -10.77 -8.24 -6.89
CA SER A 166 -10.20 -7.14 -7.70
C SER A 166 -8.74 -6.87 -7.34
N LEU A 167 -8.37 -7.02 -6.06
CA LEU A 167 -6.98 -6.90 -5.62
C LEU A 167 -6.10 -8.05 -6.14
N SER A 168 -6.58 -9.29 -6.10
CA SER A 168 -5.81 -10.44 -6.61
C SER A 168 -5.64 -10.38 -8.13
N GLU A 169 -6.67 -9.96 -8.87
CA GLU A 169 -6.61 -9.71 -10.31
C GLU A 169 -5.60 -8.62 -10.66
N LEU A 170 -5.64 -7.48 -9.97
CA LEU A 170 -4.67 -6.40 -10.17
C LEU A 170 -3.23 -6.85 -9.87
N LEU A 171 -3.01 -7.63 -8.81
CA LEU A 171 -1.70 -8.21 -8.52
C LEU A 171 -1.22 -9.14 -9.64
N MET A 172 -2.12 -9.88 -10.31
CA MET A 172 -1.75 -10.73 -11.44
C MET A 172 -1.34 -9.93 -12.67
N GLU A 173 -1.90 -8.73 -12.88
CA GLU A 173 -1.59 -7.84 -14.00
C GLU A 173 -0.25 -7.10 -13.88
N LEU A 174 0.20 -6.83 -12.65
CA LEU A 174 1.49 -6.15 -12.38
C LEU A 174 2.69 -7.05 -12.70
#